data_AF-A0A7S3UW28-F1
#
_entry.id   AF-A0A7S3UW28-F1
#
_cell.length_a   1.000
_cell.length_b   1.000
_cell.length_c   1.000
_cell.angle_alpha   90.00
_cell.angle_beta   90.00
_cell.angle_gamma   90.00
#
_symmetry.space_group_name_H-M   'P 1'
#
loop_
_entity.id
_entity.type
_entity.pdbx_description
1 polymer ?
#
loop_
_entity_poly.entity_id
_entity_poly.type
_entity_poly.pdbx_seq_one_letter_code
_entity_poly.pdbx_strand_id
1 'polypeptide(L)'
;PVDTLVPSRPGAPGPFVPARPTLHPILTAETHNFPTGVAPFAGAETGTGGRLRDVTATGRGAKPIAGISSYCVGNLRVPGYEQPWEDDVPNAPNLASPL
;
A
#
# COMPACT_ATOMS: atom_id res chain seq x y z
N PRO A 1 2.11 25.50 -2.04
CA PRO A 1 2.23 25.46 -3.52
C PRO A 1 3.52 24.74 -3.92
N VAL A 2 3.49 23.85 -4.91
CA VAL A 2 4.64 23.06 -5.36
C VAL A 2 4.91 23.37 -6.83
N ASP A 3 6.17 23.63 -7.19
CA ASP A 3 6.58 23.73 -8.59
C ASP A 3 6.51 22.36 -9.26
N THR A 4 5.72 22.24 -10.32
CA THR A 4 5.59 20.99 -11.08
C THR A 4 5.27 21.27 -12.54
N LEU A 5 5.36 20.23 -13.36
CA LEU A 5 4.86 20.23 -14.73
C LEU A 5 3.41 19.72 -14.75
N VAL A 6 2.55 20.36 -15.54
CA VAL A 6 1.17 19.92 -15.82
C VAL A 6 0.92 19.91 -17.33
N PRO A 7 0.04 19.02 -17.84
CA PRO A 7 -0.36 19.09 -19.23
C PRO A 7 -1.09 20.41 -19.49
N SER A 8 -0.70 21.13 -20.55
CA SER A 8 -1.36 22.37 -20.97
C SER A 8 -2.84 22.17 -21.35
N ARG A 9 -3.21 20.95 -21.77
CA ARG A 9 -4.59 20.55 -22.11
C ARG A 9 -4.88 19.13 -21.57
N PRO A 10 -5.39 19.00 -20.33
CA PRO A 10 -5.77 17.69 -19.80
C PRO A 10 -6.81 17.00 -20.70
N GLY A 11 -6.53 15.77 -21.14
CA GLY A 11 -7.44 15.00 -22.01
C GLY A 11 -7.23 15.19 -23.51
N ALA A 12 -6.25 15.98 -23.94
CA ALA A 12 -5.87 16.16 -25.35
C ALA A 12 -4.34 16.24 -25.50
N PRO A 13 -3.78 16.05 -26.70
CA PRO A 13 -2.35 16.26 -26.95
C PRO A 13 -1.93 17.70 -26.66
N GLY A 14 -0.80 17.87 -25.97
CA GLY A 14 -0.21 19.18 -25.67
C GLY A 14 1.08 19.04 -24.86
N PRO A 15 1.94 20.07 -24.87
CA PRO A 15 3.16 20.06 -24.06
C PRO A 15 2.83 20.13 -22.56
N PHE A 16 3.75 19.63 -21.75
CA PHE A 16 3.80 19.92 -20.34
C PHE A 16 4.36 21.33 -20.11
N VAL A 17 3.74 22.09 -19.20
CA VAL A 17 4.14 23.44 -18.85
C VAL A 17 4.38 23.58 -17.35
N PRO A 18 5.31 24.45 -16.90
CA PRO A 18 5.49 24.75 -15.49
C PRO A 18 4.21 25.33 -14.87
N ALA A 19 3.87 24.89 -13.67
CA ALA A 19 2.75 25.42 -12.90
C ALA A 19 3.00 25.32 -11.39
N ARG A 20 2.27 26.14 -10.62
CA ARG A 20 2.22 26.12 -9.16
C ARG A 20 0.80 25.83 -8.66
N PRO A 21 0.29 24.60 -8.83
CA PRO A 21 -1.05 24.26 -8.35
C PRO A 21 -1.12 24.23 -6.81
N THR A 22 -2.31 24.49 -6.30
CA THR A 22 -2.67 24.15 -4.92
C THR A 22 -2.99 22.65 -4.86
N LEU A 23 -2.28 21.90 -4.02
CA LEU A 23 -2.51 20.48 -3.81
C LEU A 23 -3.18 20.29 -2.44
N HIS A 24 -4.33 19.62 -2.43
CA HIS A 24 -5.01 19.25 -1.19
C HIS A 24 -4.59 17.83 -0.77
N PRO A 25 -4.40 17.57 0.53
CA PRO A 25 -4.05 16.24 1.00
C PRO A 25 -5.25 15.30 0.91
N ILE A 26 -4.97 14.04 0.57
CA ILE A 26 -5.88 12.92 0.74
C ILE A 26 -5.20 11.88 1.63
N LEU A 27 -5.93 11.37 2.61
CA LEU A 27 -5.49 10.30 3.49
C LEU A 27 -6.54 9.19 3.45
N THR A 28 -6.08 7.97 3.18
CA THR A 28 -6.94 6.79 3.06
C THR A 28 -6.10 5.55 3.31
N ALA A 29 -6.75 4.49 3.76
CA ALA A 29 -6.14 3.21 4.09
C ALA A 29 -6.98 2.08 3.50
N GLU A 30 -6.31 0.97 3.21
CA GLU A 30 -6.93 -0.26 2.72
C GLU A 30 -6.31 -1.44 3.46
N THR A 31 -7.00 -2.57 3.43
CA THR A 31 -6.49 -3.83 3.98
C THR A 31 -6.48 -4.88 2.90
N HIS A 32 -5.53 -5.81 2.96
CA HIS A 32 -5.45 -6.93 2.01
C HIS A 32 -5.28 -8.26 2.75
N ASN A 33 -6.09 -8.43 3.81
CA ASN A 33 -5.88 -9.42 4.87
C ASN A 33 -5.91 -10.87 4.36
N PHE A 34 -7.02 -11.29 3.75
CA PHE A 34 -7.17 -12.70 3.35
C PHE A 34 -6.16 -13.13 2.28
N PRO A 35 -5.92 -12.39 1.18
CA PRO A 35 -4.92 -12.81 0.21
C PRO A 35 -3.49 -12.76 0.76
N THR A 36 -3.18 -11.84 1.69
CA THR A 36 -1.88 -11.82 2.40
C THR A 36 -1.74 -13.04 3.31
N GLY A 37 -2.82 -13.49 3.94
CA GLY A 37 -2.83 -14.72 4.73
C GLY A 37 -2.55 -15.97 3.88
N VAL A 38 -2.96 -16.00 2.61
CA VAL A 38 -2.74 -17.15 1.70
C VAL A 38 -1.37 -17.07 1.02
N ALA A 39 -1.01 -15.90 0.48
CA ALA A 39 0.23 -15.66 -0.26
C ALA A 39 0.82 -14.29 0.15
N PRO A 40 1.66 -14.23 1.19
CA PRO A 40 2.06 -12.98 1.85
C PRO A 40 2.65 -11.93 0.92
N PHE A 41 3.62 -12.33 0.09
CA PHE A 41 4.31 -11.40 -0.81
C PHE A 41 3.35 -10.79 -1.83
N ALA A 42 2.64 -11.65 -2.58
CA ALA A 42 1.70 -11.20 -3.60
C ALA A 42 0.54 -10.40 -2.99
N GLY A 43 -0.01 -10.83 -1.85
CA GLY A 43 -1.10 -10.14 -1.16
C GLY A 43 -0.71 -8.74 -0.66
N ALA A 44 0.50 -8.60 -0.09
CA ALA A 44 1.00 -7.30 0.35
C ALA A 44 1.32 -6.37 -0.84
N GLU A 45 1.90 -6.92 -1.91
CA GLU A 45 2.21 -6.19 -3.14
C GLU A 45 0.93 -5.66 -3.80
N THR A 46 -0.08 -6.52 -3.98
CA THR A 46 -1.34 -6.13 -4.64
C THR A 46 -2.15 -5.16 -3.79
N GLY A 47 -2.11 -5.29 -2.47
CA GLY A 47 -2.72 -4.32 -1.55
C GLY A 47 -2.08 -2.94 -1.66
N THR A 48 -0.75 -2.88 -1.67
CA THR A 48 -0.02 -1.61 -1.87
C THR A 48 -0.30 -1.02 -3.25
N GLY A 49 -0.25 -1.85 -4.30
CA GLY A 49 -0.52 -1.44 -5.67
C GLY A 49 -1.95 -0.93 -5.88
N GLY A 50 -2.94 -1.58 -5.26
CA GLY A 50 -4.33 -1.12 -5.24
C GLY A 50 -4.45 0.28 -4.65
N ARG A 51 -3.84 0.48 -3.47
CA ARG A 51 -3.86 1.76 -2.79
C ARG A 51 -3.20 2.89 -3.61
N LEU A 52 -2.07 2.61 -4.25
CA LEU A 52 -1.41 3.57 -5.15
C LEU A 52 -2.31 3.95 -6.34
N ARG A 53 -2.96 2.97 -6.97
CA ARG A 53 -3.86 3.21 -8.11
C ARG A 53 -5.04 4.08 -7.72
N ASP A 54 -5.67 3.80 -6.58
CA ASP A 54 -6.81 4.58 -6.13
C ASP A 54 -6.45 6.02 -5.77
N VAL A 55 -5.24 6.26 -5.21
CA VAL A 55 -4.73 7.63 -5.05
C VAL A 55 -4.58 8.29 -6.42
N THR A 56 -3.94 7.63 -7.38
CA THR A 56 -3.79 8.21 -8.74
C THR A 56 -5.13 8.44 -9.45
N ALA A 57 -6.16 7.64 -9.16
CA ALA A 57 -7.50 7.75 -9.74
C ALA A 57 -8.41 8.73 -8.97
N THR A 58 -7.94 9.36 -7.90
CA THR A 58 -8.75 10.32 -7.14
C THR A 58 -9.06 11.56 -7.98
N GLY A 59 -10.35 11.87 -8.13
CA GLY A 59 -10.83 13.06 -8.85
C GLY A 59 -10.44 13.05 -10.32
N ARG A 60 -9.61 14.02 -10.73
CA ARG A 60 -9.06 14.13 -12.11
C ARG A 60 -7.60 13.66 -12.20
N GLY A 61 -7.13 12.95 -11.18
CA GLY A 61 -5.73 12.59 -10.99
C GLY A 61 -5.19 13.22 -9.72
N ALA A 62 -4.57 12.40 -8.86
CA ALA A 62 -3.78 12.88 -7.73
C ALA A 62 -2.39 12.24 -7.72
N LYS A 63 -1.48 12.82 -6.94
CA LYS A 63 -0.09 12.39 -6.85
C LYS A 63 0.15 11.68 -5.52
N PRO A 64 0.54 10.39 -5.51
CA PRO A 64 1.04 9.73 -4.31
C PRO A 64 2.30 10.44 -3.80
N ILE A 65 2.34 10.72 -2.50
CA ILE A 65 3.48 11.43 -1.86
C ILE A 65 4.16 10.60 -0.76
N ALA A 66 3.41 9.75 -0.07
CA ALA A 66 3.88 8.91 1.00
C ALA A 66 2.93 7.71 1.16
N GLY A 67 3.46 6.60 1.68
CA GLY A 67 2.69 5.40 2.03
C GLY A 67 3.05 4.93 3.43
N ILE A 68 2.11 4.25 4.08
CA ILE A 68 2.28 3.63 5.39
C ILE A 68 1.79 2.18 5.27
N SER A 69 2.58 1.24 5.75
CA SER A 69 2.21 -0.17 5.87
C SER A 69 2.11 -0.54 7.34
N SER A 70 1.14 -1.39 7.68
CA SER A 70 0.96 -1.92 9.03
C SER A 70 0.64 -3.40 8.93
N TYR A 71 1.26 -4.20 9.81
CA TYR A 71 1.08 -5.63 9.88
C TYR A 71 0.70 -6.02 11.31
N CYS A 72 -0.29 -6.89 11.43
CA CYS A 72 -0.64 -7.57 12.67
C CYS A 72 -0.61 -9.06 12.35
N VAL A 73 0.29 -9.79 13.01
CA VAL A 73 0.56 -11.22 12.77
C VAL A 73 0.53 -11.98 14.09
N GLY A 74 0.41 -13.30 14.03
CA GLY A 74 0.52 -14.16 15.22
C GLY A 74 1.95 -14.27 15.74
N ASN A 75 2.15 -15.15 16.72
CA ASN A 75 3.47 -15.48 17.26
C ASN A 75 4.44 -15.86 16.14
N LEU A 76 5.61 -15.20 16.10
CA LEU A 76 6.57 -15.36 15.02
C LEU A 76 7.27 -16.71 15.08
N ARG A 77 7.53 -17.23 16.29
CA ARG A 77 8.23 -18.49 16.52
C ARG A 77 9.53 -18.57 15.71
N VAL A 78 10.37 -17.54 15.86
CA VAL A 78 11.64 -17.44 15.14
C VAL A 78 12.55 -18.61 15.58
N PRO A 79 13.03 -19.47 14.65
CA PRO A 79 13.83 -20.63 15.00
C PRO A 79 15.09 -20.26 15.81
N GLY A 80 15.25 -20.85 16.99
CA GLY A 80 16.37 -20.56 17.89
C GLY A 80 16.24 -19.24 18.66
N TYR A 81 15.08 -18.59 18.61
CA TYR A 81 14.76 -17.37 19.37
C TYR A 81 13.32 -17.40 19.90
N GLU A 82 12.89 -18.55 20.39
CA GLU A 82 11.55 -18.76 20.92
C GLU A 82 11.33 -17.92 22.19
N GLN A 83 10.17 -17.28 22.29
CA GLN A 83 9.80 -16.48 23.46
C GLN A 83 8.87 -17.26 24.40
N PRO A 84 8.98 -17.08 25.73
CA PRO A 84 8.21 -17.89 26.69
C PRO A 84 6.70 -17.66 26.65
N TRP A 85 6.22 -16.64 25.94
CA TRP A 85 4.79 -16.33 25.74
C TRP A 85 4.25 -16.82 24.40
N GLU A 86 5.06 -17.47 23.55
CA GLU A 86 4.60 -17.98 22.26
C GLU A 86 3.90 -19.33 22.41
N ASP A 87 2.63 -19.38 22.04
CA ASP A 87 1.86 -20.63 21.97
C ASP A 87 2.24 -21.45 20.74
N ASP A 88 2.33 -22.78 20.90
CA ASP A 88 2.52 -23.73 19.81
C ASP A 88 1.18 -24.14 19.18
N VAL A 89 0.51 -23.18 18.56
CA VAL A 89 -0.73 -23.43 17.81
C VAL A 89 -0.38 -23.58 16.32
N PRO A 90 -0.82 -24.67 15.66
CA PRO A 90 -0.62 -24.83 14.23
C PRO A 90 -1.44 -23.81 13.44
N ASN A 91 -0.85 -23.26 12.38
CA ASN A 91 -1.59 -22.41 11.44
C ASN A 91 -2.61 -23.25 10.65
N ALA A 92 -3.68 -22.61 10.18
CA ALA A 92 -4.58 -23.24 9.24
C ALA A 92 -3.79 -23.68 7.97
N PRO A 93 -4.08 -24.85 7.39
CA PRO A 93 -3.24 -25.46 6.34
C PRO A 93 -3.18 -24.65 5.04
N ASN A 94 -4.13 -23.75 4.84
CA ASN A 94 -4.24 -22.86 3.67
C ASN A 94 -3.73 -21.44 3.93
N LEU A 95 -3.18 -21.17 5.12
CA LEU A 95 -2.58 -19.89 5.49
C LEU A 95 -1.07 -20.05 5.63
N ALA A 96 -0.34 -19.01 5.24
CA ALA A 96 1.10 -18.92 5.43
C ALA A 96 1.46 -18.77 6.90
N SER A 97 2.70 -19.12 7.22
CA SER A 97 3.31 -18.83 8.51
C SER A 97 3.39 -17.31 8.75
N PRO A 98 3.25 -16.84 10.01
CA PRO A 98 3.60 -15.46 10.39
C PRO A 98 5.06 -15.06 10.10
N LEU A 99 5.96 -16.06 10.03
CA LEU A 99 7.37 -15.93 9.68
C LEU A 99 7.63 -16.26 8.21
#